data_AF-A0A1M6S235-F1
#
_entry.id   AF-A0A1M6S235-F1
#
_cell.length_a   1.000
_cell.length_b   1.000
_cell.length_c   1.000
_cell.angle_alpha   90.00
_cell.angle_beta   90.00
_cell.angle_gamma   90.00
#
_symmetry.space_group_name_H-M   'P 1'
#
loop_
_entity.id
_entity.type
_entity.pdbx_description
1 polymer ?
#
loop_
_entity_poly.entity_id
_entity_poly.type
_entity_poly.pdbx_seq_one_letter_code
_entity_poly.pdbx_strand_id
1 'polypeptide(L)'
;MTLSIEELWNMPEPALIAAYHSARRQYVEKKFARDTQRARLEWMKAKLFISSSGGVTDRKMAVDVSEELARKGQELREMTRDLDLLKVDVDVIAMVIRLRGVSAAAGLHAEDAADGDPER
;
A
#
# COMPACT_ATOMS: atom_id res chain seq x y z
N MET A 1 -0.73 8.73 7.16
CA MET A 1 -1.39 7.95 8.23
C MET A 1 -2.34 8.89 8.96
N THR A 2 -3.50 8.44 9.45
CA THR A 2 -4.37 9.29 10.29
C THR A 2 -4.01 9.23 11.77
N LEU A 3 -3.46 8.10 12.21
CA LEU A 3 -3.02 7.87 13.59
C LEU A 3 -1.56 8.32 13.79
N SER A 4 -1.26 8.82 14.98
CA SER A 4 0.10 9.09 15.44
C SER A 4 0.85 7.80 15.79
N ILE A 5 2.18 7.87 15.90
CA ILE A 5 3.00 6.71 16.30
C ILE A 5 2.68 6.27 17.75
N GLU A 6 2.32 7.21 18.63
CA GLU A 6 2.00 6.94 20.04
C GLU A 6 0.61 6.30 20.21
N GLU A 7 -0.36 6.72 19.39
CA GLU A 7 -1.69 6.09 19.32
C GLU A 7 -1.60 4.64 18.83
N LEU A 8 -0.67 4.37 17.92
CA LEU A 8 -0.41 3.02 17.43
C LEU A 8 0.33 2.14 18.46
N TRP A 9 1.16 2.74 19.33
CA TRP A 9 1.93 2.00 20.35
C TRP A 9 1.08 1.51 21.53
N ASN A 10 0.09 2.30 21.95
CA ASN A 10 -0.78 1.97 23.10
C ASN A 10 -2.04 1.17 22.71
N MET A 11 -2.21 0.84 21.43
CA MET A 11 -3.42 0.20 20.92
C MET A 11 -3.46 -1.28 21.31
N PRO A 12 -4.58 -1.81 21.85
CA PRO A 12 -4.71 -3.23 22.16
C PRO A 12 -4.42 -4.11 20.94
N GLU A 13 -3.72 -5.23 21.16
CA GLU A 13 -3.29 -6.17 20.12
C GLU A 13 -4.38 -6.49 19.06
N PRO A 14 -5.64 -6.81 19.43
CA PRO A 14 -6.71 -7.10 18.46
C PRO A 14 -7.12 -5.88 17.63
N ALA A 15 -7.09 -4.68 18.22
CA ALA A 15 -7.42 -3.43 17.54
C ALA A 15 -6.30 -3.00 16.58
N LEU A 16 -5.04 -3.24 16.96
CA LEU A 16 -3.85 -3.04 16.11
C LEU A 16 -3.90 -3.98 14.88
N ILE A 17 -4.26 -5.26 15.09
CA ILE A 17 -4.56 -6.24 14.03
C ILE A 17 -5.66 -5.73 13.09
N ALA A 18 -6.80 -5.27 13.62
CA ALA A 18 -7.90 -4.74 12.81
C ALA A 18 -7.48 -3.49 11.99
N ALA A 19 -6.71 -2.57 12.59
CA ALA A 19 -6.22 -1.37 11.92
C ALA A 19 -5.34 -1.69 10.69
N TYR A 20 -4.48 -2.70 10.79
CA TYR A 20 -3.71 -3.21 9.65
C TYR A 20 -4.58 -3.80 8.55
N HIS A 21 -5.52 -4.68 8.89
CA HIS A 21 -6.38 -5.28 7.88
C HIS A 21 -7.20 -4.23 7.13
N SER A 22 -7.64 -3.16 7.81
CA SER A 22 -8.27 -1.99 7.19
C SER A 22 -7.29 -1.23 6.27
N ALA A 23 -6.10 -0.85 6.76
CA ALA A 23 -5.10 -0.11 5.98
C ALA A 23 -4.65 -0.88 4.72
N ARG A 24 -4.36 -2.17 4.87
CA ARG A 24 -3.95 -3.07 3.77
C ARG A 24 -5.08 -3.29 2.77
N ARG A 25 -6.34 -3.43 3.23
CA ARG A 25 -7.51 -3.49 2.35
C ARG A 25 -7.64 -2.23 1.50
N GLN A 26 -7.59 -1.05 2.12
CA GLN A 26 -7.69 0.23 1.40
C GLN A 26 -6.55 0.42 0.40
N TYR A 27 -5.33 -0.05 0.71
CA TYR A 27 -4.23 -0.06 -0.25
C TYR A 27 -4.52 -0.98 -1.44
N VAL A 28 -5.00 -2.20 -1.21
CA VAL A 28 -5.35 -3.14 -2.29
C VAL A 28 -6.47 -2.59 -3.17
N GLU A 29 -7.50 -1.98 -2.59
CA GLU A 29 -8.59 -1.33 -3.32
C GLU A 29 -8.08 -0.16 -4.19
N LYS A 30 -7.22 0.72 -3.63
CA LYS A 30 -6.59 1.81 -4.40
C LYS A 30 -5.65 1.29 -5.48
N LYS A 31 -4.85 0.26 -5.19
CA LYS A 31 -3.96 -0.41 -6.15
C LYS A 31 -4.74 -1.00 -7.32
N PHE A 32 -5.82 -1.73 -7.02
CA PHE A 32 -6.72 -2.28 -8.03
C PHE A 32 -7.37 -1.19 -8.88
N ALA A 33 -7.79 -0.06 -8.27
CA ALA A 33 -8.30 1.08 -9.01
C ALA A 33 -7.25 1.69 -9.97
N ARG A 34 -6.01 1.91 -9.51
CA ARG A 34 -4.89 2.41 -10.35
C ARG A 34 -4.60 1.43 -11.49
N ASP A 35 -4.49 0.14 -11.20
CA ASP A 35 -4.12 -0.87 -12.19
C ASP A 35 -5.24 -1.06 -13.23
N THR A 36 -6.50 -0.93 -12.81
CA THR A 36 -7.66 -0.83 -13.72
C THR A 36 -7.59 0.42 -14.61
N GLN A 37 -7.25 1.59 -14.07
CA GLN A 37 -7.12 2.82 -14.87
C GLN A 37 -5.91 2.77 -15.81
N ARG A 38 -4.81 2.11 -15.43
CA ARG A 38 -3.67 1.82 -16.32
C ARG A 38 -4.10 0.98 -17.51
N ALA A 39 -4.81 -0.12 -17.27
CA ALA A 39 -5.34 -0.98 -18.34
C ALA A 39 -6.33 -0.22 -19.26
N ARG A 40 -7.19 0.64 -18.68
CA ARG A 40 -8.09 1.51 -19.46
C ARG A 40 -7.34 2.52 -20.33
N LEU A 41 -6.28 3.14 -19.81
CA LEU A 41 -5.46 4.09 -20.57
C LEU A 41 -4.78 3.41 -21.77
N GLU A 42 -4.18 2.23 -21.57
CA GLU A 42 -3.59 1.46 -22.68
C GLU A 42 -4.65 1.00 -23.70
N TRP A 43 -5.84 0.61 -23.25
CA TRP A 43 -6.96 0.31 -24.13
C TRP A 43 -7.44 1.55 -24.93
N MET A 44 -7.46 2.73 -24.32
CA MET A 44 -7.80 3.98 -25.02
C MET A 44 -6.75 4.36 -26.06
N LYS A 45 -5.45 4.25 -25.74
CA LYS A 45 -4.35 4.42 -26.71
C LYS A 45 -4.49 3.47 -27.89
N ALA A 46 -4.72 2.18 -27.63
CA ALA A 46 -4.88 1.16 -28.67
C ALA A 46 -6.10 1.43 -29.57
N LYS A 47 -7.24 1.80 -28.99
CA LYS A 47 -8.43 2.20 -29.76
C LYS A 47 -8.16 3.43 -30.63
N LEU A 48 -7.55 4.48 -30.06
CA LEU A 48 -7.22 5.69 -30.82
C LEU A 48 -6.29 5.35 -31.99
N PHE A 49 -5.21 4.61 -31.74
CA PHE A 49 -4.29 4.14 -32.78
C PHE A 49 -4.98 3.37 -33.92
N ILE A 50 -5.94 2.49 -33.60
CA ILE A 50 -6.70 1.71 -34.60
C ILE A 50 -7.69 2.60 -35.36
N SER A 51 -8.32 3.57 -34.70
CA SER A 51 -9.32 4.47 -35.29
C SER A 51 -8.71 5.63 -36.09
N SER A 52 -7.46 6.00 -35.82
CA SER A 52 -6.72 7.00 -36.59
C SER A 52 -6.35 6.47 -37.99
N SER A 53 -6.32 7.37 -38.97
CA SER A 53 -5.90 7.09 -40.34
C SER A 53 -4.40 7.32 -40.55
N GLY A 54 -3.85 6.84 -41.67
CA GLY A 54 -2.46 7.04 -42.07
C GLY A 54 -1.51 5.89 -41.73
N GLY A 55 -0.20 6.15 -41.83
CA GLY A 55 0.86 5.22 -41.54
C GLY A 55 0.96 4.86 -40.05
N VAL A 56 1.91 3.99 -39.69
CA VAL A 56 2.19 3.69 -38.27
C VAL A 56 2.67 4.94 -37.52
N THR A 57 3.48 5.78 -38.19
CA THR A 57 3.97 7.05 -37.66
C THR A 57 2.84 8.03 -37.35
N ASP A 58 1.93 8.25 -38.30
CA ASP A 58 0.83 9.22 -38.17
C ASP A 58 -0.13 8.82 -37.05
N ARG A 59 -0.47 7.52 -37.00
CA ARG A 59 -1.35 6.96 -35.96
C ARG A 59 -0.70 6.96 -34.58
N LYS A 60 0.63 6.79 -34.49
CA LYS A 60 1.36 6.95 -33.23
C LYS A 60 1.36 8.42 -32.79
N MET A 61 1.64 9.35 -33.71
CA MET A 61 1.60 10.78 -33.44
C MET A 61 0.23 11.22 -32.93
N ALA A 62 -0.87 10.73 -33.53
CA ALA A 62 -2.24 11.00 -33.07
C ALA A 62 -2.51 10.54 -31.62
N VAL A 63 -1.87 9.46 -31.17
CA VAL A 63 -1.91 8.99 -29.77
C VAL A 63 -1.06 9.88 -28.86
N ASP A 64 0.17 10.19 -29.28
CA ASP A 64 1.14 10.94 -28.47
C ASP A 64 0.71 12.40 -28.23
N VAL A 65 0.01 13.05 -29.18
CA VAL A 65 -0.51 14.43 -29.04
C VAL A 65 -1.91 14.53 -28.42
N SER A 66 -2.52 13.41 -28.03
CA SER A 66 -3.89 13.40 -27.51
C SER A 66 -3.99 13.99 -26.10
N GLU A 67 -4.60 15.17 -25.97
CA GLU A 67 -4.84 15.85 -24.68
C GLU A 67 -5.62 14.98 -23.69
N GLU A 68 -6.60 14.20 -24.16
CA GLU A 68 -7.38 13.31 -23.29
C GLU A 68 -6.49 12.21 -22.69
N LEU A 69 -5.64 11.59 -23.51
CA LEU A 69 -4.70 10.56 -23.06
C LEU A 69 -3.60 11.16 -22.18
N ALA A 70 -3.15 12.39 -22.45
CA ALA A 70 -2.22 13.11 -21.61
C ALA A 70 -2.80 13.40 -20.22
N ARG A 71 -4.07 13.87 -20.16
CA ARG A 71 -4.83 14.08 -18.92
C ARG A 71 -5.06 12.78 -18.16
N LYS A 72 -5.48 11.71 -18.83
CA LYS A 72 -5.65 10.38 -18.20
C LYS A 72 -4.32 9.78 -17.74
N GLY A 73 -3.23 10.08 -18.46
CA GLY A 73 -1.87 9.79 -18.01
C GLY A 73 -1.46 10.60 -16.78
N GLN A 74 -1.92 11.85 -16.65
CA GLN A 74 -1.71 12.68 -15.45
C GLN A 74 -2.51 12.15 -14.26
N GLU A 75 -3.80 11.85 -14.43
CA GLU A 75 -4.62 11.17 -13.41
C GLU A 75 -3.94 9.86 -12.95
N LEU A 76 -3.40 9.07 -13.87
CA LEU A 76 -2.68 7.84 -13.53
C LEU A 76 -1.36 8.11 -12.79
N ARG A 77 -0.63 9.19 -13.10
CA ARG A 77 0.55 9.61 -12.32
C ARG A 77 0.18 10.05 -10.91
N GLU A 78 -0.94 10.76 -10.75
CA GLU A 78 -1.48 11.15 -9.45
C GLU A 78 -1.92 9.93 -8.64
N MET A 79 -2.68 9.00 -9.23
CA MET A 79 -3.02 7.72 -8.59
C MET A 79 -1.77 6.87 -8.26
N THR A 80 -0.71 6.95 -9.07
CA THR A 80 0.55 6.25 -8.80
C THR A 80 1.29 6.92 -7.64
N ARG A 81 1.36 8.25 -7.59
CA ARG A 81 1.88 9.02 -6.45
C ARG A 81 1.09 8.78 -5.15
N ASP A 82 -0.23 8.63 -5.24
CA ASP A 82 -1.11 8.26 -4.13
C ASP A 82 -0.88 6.83 -3.62
N LEU A 83 -0.11 6.01 -4.35
CA LEU A 83 0.24 4.64 -4.02
C LEU A 83 1.73 4.44 -3.72
N ASP A 84 2.60 5.32 -4.21
CA ASP A 84 4.05 5.26 -4.02
C ASP A 84 4.47 5.88 -2.68
N LEU A 85 5.03 5.03 -1.81
CA LEU A 85 6.19 5.35 -0.97
C LEU A 85 5.97 6.15 0.33
N LEU A 86 4.74 6.17 0.84
CA LEU A 86 4.44 6.38 2.28
C LEU A 86 3.21 5.56 2.70
N LYS A 87 2.91 4.51 1.92
CA LYS A 87 1.55 4.00 1.85
C LYS A 87 1.53 2.56 1.40
N VAL A 88 0.77 1.76 2.16
CA VAL A 88 1.48 0.70 2.84
C VAL A 88 2.57 1.45 3.66
N ASP A 89 3.87 1.34 3.38
CA ASP A 89 5.09 1.99 3.94
C ASP A 89 4.91 3.08 5.01
N VAL A 90 5.05 2.71 6.28
CA VAL A 90 4.01 2.91 7.30
C VAL A 90 3.15 1.65 7.46
N ASP A 91 3.24 0.62 6.58
CA ASP A 91 2.21 -0.44 6.40
C ASP A 91 2.05 -1.36 7.56
N VAL A 92 1.41 -0.75 8.52
CA VAL A 92 1.73 -0.98 9.90
C VAL A 92 3.26 -1.31 10.03
N ILE A 93 4.14 -0.41 9.55
CA ILE A 93 5.46 -0.13 10.14
C ILE A 93 5.28 0.34 11.61
N ALA A 94 4.03 0.55 12.03
CA ALA A 94 3.58 0.61 13.41
C ALA A 94 2.75 -0.60 13.91
N MET A 95 2.51 -1.64 13.10
CA MET A 95 2.47 -2.98 13.67
C MET A 95 3.92 -3.31 13.96
N VAL A 96 4.85 -3.20 12.97
CA VAL A 96 6.32 -3.42 13.05
C VAL A 96 6.93 -2.77 14.28
N ILE A 97 7.96 -3.45 14.77
CA ILE A 97 7.97 -3.84 16.17
C ILE A 97 6.62 -4.58 16.41
N ARG A 98 6.39 -5.64 15.59
CA ARG A 98 5.14 -6.38 15.26
C ARG A 98 4.42 -7.02 16.44
N LEU A 99 3.62 -6.20 17.15
CA LEU A 99 3.08 -6.51 18.48
C LEU A 99 4.22 -6.67 19.50
N ARG A 100 5.37 -6.02 19.22
CA ARG A 100 6.66 -6.29 19.83
C ARG A 100 7.02 -5.31 20.95
N GLY A 101 7.76 -5.77 21.96
CA GLY A 101 8.32 -7.13 22.13
C GLY A 101 7.27 -8.22 22.37
N VAL A 102 7.06 -9.15 21.41
CA VAL A 102 6.22 -10.34 21.60
C VAL A 102 7.07 -11.27 22.43
N SER A 103 6.87 -11.23 23.74
CA SER A 103 7.46 -12.16 24.71
C SER A 103 9.00 -12.20 24.79
N ALA A 104 9.73 -11.26 24.18
CA ALA A 104 11.20 -11.18 24.30
C ALA A 104 11.69 -10.99 25.76
N ALA A 105 10.83 -10.48 26.64
CA ALA A 105 11.07 -10.41 28.09
C ALA A 105 10.25 -11.43 28.92
N ALA A 106 9.28 -12.12 28.30
CA ALA A 106 8.34 -13.00 29.03
C ALA A 106 8.86 -14.44 29.20
N GLY A 107 9.90 -14.85 28.47
CA GLY A 107 10.54 -16.16 28.63
C GLY A 107 11.70 -16.17 29.64
N LEU A 108 12.56 -15.15 29.64
CA LEU A 108 13.77 -15.13 30.46
C LEU A 108 13.52 -14.98 31.97
N HIS A 109 12.46 -14.25 32.37
CA HIS A 109 12.10 -14.11 33.79
C HIS A 109 11.20 -15.22 34.33
N ALA A 110 10.74 -16.15 33.49
CA ALA A 110 9.87 -17.25 33.91
C ALA A 110 10.64 -18.48 34.40
N GLU A 111 11.87 -18.69 33.88
CA GLU A 111 12.75 -19.80 34.31
C GLU A 111 13.54 -19.45 35.59
N ASP A 112 14.05 -18.22 35.73
CA ASP A 112 14.86 -17.79 36.89
C ASP A 112 14.06 -17.54 38.20
N ALA A 113 12.73 -17.35 38.12
CA ALA A 113 11.92 -16.92 39.27
C ALA A 113 11.08 -18.05 39.92
N ALA A 114 11.07 -19.24 39.33
CA ALA A 114 10.18 -20.35 39.74
C ALA A 114 10.90 -21.53 40.41
N ASP A 115 12.22 -21.66 40.26
CA ASP A 115 13.03 -22.79 40.76
C ASP A 115 14.10 -22.33 41.77
N GLY A 116 13.66 -21.51 42.74
CA GLY A 116 14.50 -20.74 43.65
C GLY A 116 14.08 -20.83 45.12
N ASP A 117 14.00 -22.07 45.63
CA ASP A 117 13.91 -22.52 47.04
C ASP A 117 12.52 -23.02 47.50
N PRO A 118 12.43 -24.32 47.85
CA PRO A 118 12.39 -24.64 49.28
C PRO A 118 13.10 -25.96 49.67
N GLU A 119 14.38 -25.90 50.04
CA GLU A 119 15.03 -26.94 50.89
C GLU A 119 16.00 -26.34 51.92
N ARG A 120 15.47 -25.83 53.06
CA ARG A 120 15.96 -26.15 54.43
C ARG A 120 15.09 -25.61 55.57
#